data_AF-A0AB34K518-F1
#
_entry.id   AF-A0AB34K518-F1
#
_cell.length_a   1.000
_cell.length_b   1.000
_cell.length_c   1.000
_cell.angle_alpha   90.00
_cell.angle_beta   90.00
_cell.angle_gamma   90.00
#
_symmetry.space_group_name_H-M   'P 1'
#
loop_
_entity.id
_entity.type
_entity.pdbx_description
1 polymer ?
#
loop_
_entity_poly.entity_id
_entity_poly.type
_entity_poly.pdbx_seq_one_letter_code
_entity_poly.pdbx_strand_id
1 'polypeptide(L)'
;MEGWLRKHGRLCGAASSKRRHFVLDSTQGVLFIRNGKTLVHLINLHCPMAVRQHGKGRFDIICASRAYELEAPDADEARRWVSALLPFTVGGRDGATAAADERGSFTRMITGNAHTGLRMWVGDLENCCDTGDLILFSTKDGGASAIRFFTGSEWNHVGIVLRTASRTLILEWAGGLYLSDLRSRLANYWKNGDAHIFTYRKLHFEGSGAVARKQILQFVDQLITEGRGNGQFPVADVIPGWLGQIVSNKIQTNSVAIDDDLERLFCSKTVAVCYKAAGVLKASVDTNSVFPKHFSCKYDEFMQYQGGARLGREIDLSFEPSVRVRAVTRNFLRATLPSKRFAAALRIQRAFRQRRARRLALQRRRLGVLKRARKYITGTLAEYFVSVAHRDIMYQLELVSRAKQQLLDGHLVDDV
;
A
#
# COMPACT_ATOMS: atom_id res chain seq x y z
N MET A 1 -31.69 1.12 -0.59
CA MET A 1 -32.66 -0.02 -0.50
C MET A 1 -32.44 -0.75 0.81
N GLU A 2 -33.48 -1.17 1.52
CA GLU A 2 -33.33 -2.00 2.72
C GLU A 2 -34.42 -3.07 2.81
N GLY A 3 -34.14 -4.16 3.52
CA GLY A 3 -35.04 -5.31 3.59
C GLY A 3 -34.46 -6.49 4.35
N TRP A 4 -35.32 -7.44 4.73
CA TRP A 4 -34.91 -8.65 5.44
C TRP A 4 -34.65 -9.80 4.48
N LEU A 5 -33.39 -10.22 4.37
CA LEU A 5 -32.99 -11.37 3.56
C LEU A 5 -32.53 -12.52 4.45
N ARG A 6 -32.75 -13.75 3.99
CA ARG A 6 -32.17 -14.95 4.60
C ARG A 6 -30.82 -15.21 3.95
N LYS A 7 -29.75 -15.12 4.74
CA LYS A 7 -28.39 -15.43 4.31
C LYS A 7 -28.11 -16.91 4.58
N HIS A 8 -27.76 -17.65 3.53
CA HIS A 8 -27.30 -19.03 3.62
C HIS A 8 -25.80 -19.05 3.90
N GLY A 9 -25.38 -19.97 4.75
CA GLY A 9 -23.98 -20.15 5.12
C GLY A 9 -23.67 -21.62 5.37
N ARG A 10 -22.54 -22.07 4.83
CA ARG A 10 -21.99 -23.41 5.08
C ARG A 10 -21.00 -23.31 6.24
N LEU A 11 -21.38 -23.82 7.41
CA LEU A 11 -20.50 -23.97 8.56
C LEU A 11 -20.28 -25.47 8.76
N CYS A 12 -19.04 -25.93 8.57
CA CYS A 12 -18.63 -27.33 8.79
C CYS A 12 -19.51 -28.36 8.05
N GLY A 13 -19.87 -28.10 6.79
CA GLY A 13 -20.67 -29.02 5.98
C GLY A 13 -22.18 -29.00 6.26
N ALA A 14 -22.63 -28.40 7.37
CA ALA A 14 -24.05 -28.22 7.65
C ALA A 14 -24.57 -26.91 7.00
N ALA A 15 -25.69 -27.03 6.27
CA ALA A 15 -26.40 -25.87 5.76
C ALA A 15 -27.05 -25.11 6.92
N SER A 16 -26.71 -23.84 7.07
CA SER A 16 -27.36 -22.95 8.04
C SER A 16 -27.92 -21.74 7.31
N SER A 17 -29.13 -21.32 7.67
CA SER A 17 -29.73 -20.10 7.12
C SER A 17 -30.10 -19.15 8.24
N LYS A 18 -29.81 -17.86 8.07
CA LYS A 18 -30.09 -16.83 9.09
C LYS A 18 -30.71 -15.60 8.46
N ARG A 19 -31.88 -15.19 8.95
CA ARG A 19 -32.53 -13.94 8.55
C ARG A 19 -31.74 -12.73 9.08
N ARG A 20 -31.47 -11.76 8.22
CA ARG A 20 -30.67 -10.56 8.50
C ARG A 20 -31.28 -9.36 7.78
N HIS A 21 -31.10 -8.18 8.36
CA HIS A 21 -31.58 -6.93 7.75
C HIS A 21 -30.47 -6.33 6.90
N PHE A 22 -30.68 -6.24 5.60
CA PHE A 22 -29.73 -5.70 4.64
C PHE A 22 -30.08 -4.24 4.33
N VAL A 23 -29.07 -3.39 4.27
CA VAL A 23 -29.21 -1.97 3.92
C VAL A 23 -28.17 -1.65 2.86
N LEU A 24 -28.62 -1.37 1.64
CA LEU A 24 -27.82 -0.88 0.53
C LEU A 24 -27.78 0.64 0.56
N ASP A 25 -26.60 1.19 0.80
CA ASP A 25 -26.27 2.59 0.61
C ASP A 25 -25.62 2.74 -0.76
N SER A 26 -26.42 3.20 -1.72
CA SER A 26 -25.98 3.37 -3.10
C SER A 26 -24.99 4.52 -3.27
N THR A 27 -25.06 5.55 -2.43
CA THR A 27 -24.17 6.71 -2.46
C THR A 27 -22.76 6.32 -2.03
N GLN A 28 -22.65 5.48 -0.99
CA GLN A 28 -21.37 4.99 -0.52
C GLN A 28 -20.89 3.73 -1.25
N GLY A 29 -21.75 3.07 -2.03
CA GLY A 29 -21.45 1.79 -2.66
C GLY A 29 -21.19 0.69 -1.63
N VAL A 30 -22.03 0.60 -0.61
CA VAL A 30 -21.85 -0.33 0.52
C VAL A 30 -23.16 -1.07 0.82
N LEU A 31 -23.05 -2.37 1.05
CA LEU A 31 -24.15 -3.20 1.55
C LEU A 31 -23.88 -3.61 3.01
N PHE A 32 -24.71 -3.11 3.92
CA PHE A 32 -24.67 -3.42 5.34
C PHE A 32 -25.55 -4.63 5.65
N ILE A 33 -25.08 -5.54 6.52
CA ILE A 33 -25.85 -6.67 7.05
C ILE A 33 -26.02 -6.46 8.55
N ARG A 34 -27.25 -6.30 9.04
CA ARG A 34 -27.60 -6.01 10.44
C ARG A 34 -28.35 -7.18 11.09
N ASN A 35 -28.23 -7.26 12.41
CA ASN A 35 -29.04 -8.10 13.30
C ASN A 35 -29.62 -7.19 14.40
N GLY A 36 -30.85 -6.73 14.20
CA GLY A 36 -31.41 -5.60 14.97
C GLY A 36 -30.56 -4.34 14.78
N LYS A 37 -30.17 -3.70 15.90
CA LYS A 37 -29.32 -2.49 15.89
C LYS A 37 -27.84 -2.78 15.66
N THR A 38 -27.43 -4.05 15.63
CA THR A 38 -26.00 -4.41 15.51
C THR A 38 -25.64 -4.67 14.05
N LEU A 39 -24.63 -3.97 13.54
CA LEU A 39 -24.02 -4.28 12.26
C LEU A 39 -23.19 -5.56 12.36
N VAL A 40 -23.57 -6.58 11.59
CA VAL A 40 -22.92 -7.90 11.53
C VAL A 40 -21.83 -7.93 10.48
N HIS A 41 -22.07 -7.36 9.30
CA HIS A 41 -21.15 -7.44 8.17
C HIS A 41 -21.29 -6.24 7.24
N LEU A 42 -20.25 -5.95 6.48
CA LEU A 42 -20.19 -4.89 5.48
C LEU A 42 -19.58 -5.46 4.21
N ILE A 43 -20.25 -5.25 3.09
CA ILE A 43 -19.75 -5.64 1.76
C ILE A 43 -19.47 -4.35 1.00
N ASN A 44 -18.20 -4.16 0.62
CA ASN A 44 -17.79 -3.04 -0.22
C ASN A 44 -18.15 -3.38 -1.67
N LEU A 45 -19.07 -2.62 -2.26
CA LEU A 45 -19.56 -2.83 -3.63
C LEU A 45 -18.65 -2.16 -4.67
N HIS A 46 -17.62 -1.41 -4.23
CA HIS A 46 -16.60 -0.88 -5.12
C HIS A 46 -15.63 -1.96 -5.62
N CYS A 47 -15.50 -3.05 -4.87
CA CYS A 47 -14.77 -4.23 -5.30
C CYS A 47 -15.49 -4.90 -6.49
N PRO A 48 -14.76 -5.49 -7.46
CA PRO A 48 -15.38 -6.29 -8.51
C PRO A 48 -16.34 -7.31 -7.91
N MET A 49 -17.60 -7.23 -8.31
CA MET A 49 -18.63 -8.16 -7.90
C MET A 49 -19.52 -8.57 -9.06
N ALA A 50 -20.05 -9.78 -8.95
CA ALA A 50 -21.12 -10.28 -9.80
C ALA A 50 -22.36 -10.54 -8.95
N VAL A 51 -23.53 -10.36 -9.54
CA VAL A 51 -24.81 -10.72 -8.93
C VAL A 51 -25.45 -11.77 -9.82
N ARG A 52 -25.87 -12.90 -9.25
CA ARG A 52 -26.53 -14.00 -10.00
C ARG A 52 -27.87 -14.30 -9.38
N GLN A 53 -28.95 -14.27 -10.15
CA GLN A 53 -30.27 -14.66 -9.66
C GLN A 53 -30.49 -16.16 -9.85
N HIS A 54 -31.01 -16.83 -8.81
CA HIS A 54 -31.30 -18.26 -8.79
C HIS A 54 -32.78 -18.48 -8.50
N GLY A 55 -33.56 -18.93 -9.50
CA GLY A 55 -34.96 -19.29 -9.31
C GLY A 55 -35.82 -18.21 -8.63
N LYS A 56 -36.94 -18.62 -8.01
CA LYS A 56 -37.87 -17.71 -7.33
C LYS A 56 -37.34 -17.36 -5.94
N GLY A 57 -36.78 -16.17 -5.81
CA GLY A 57 -36.44 -15.55 -4.51
C GLY A 57 -34.98 -15.67 -4.07
N ARG A 58 -34.12 -16.43 -4.75
CA ARG A 58 -32.68 -16.55 -4.39
C ARG A 58 -31.79 -15.77 -5.34
N PHE A 59 -30.67 -15.29 -4.81
CA PHE A 59 -29.62 -14.66 -5.59
C PHE A 59 -28.30 -14.68 -4.81
N ASP A 60 -27.20 -14.63 -5.54
CA ASP A 60 -25.86 -14.56 -4.98
C ASP A 60 -25.26 -13.20 -5.23
N ILE A 61 -24.54 -12.70 -4.23
CA ILE A 61 -23.57 -11.63 -4.39
C ILE A 61 -22.18 -12.27 -4.35
N ILE A 62 -21.49 -12.28 -5.48
CA ILE A 62 -20.17 -12.88 -5.61
C ILE A 62 -19.13 -11.75 -5.57
N CYS A 63 -18.39 -11.66 -4.47
CA CYS A 63 -17.22 -10.80 -4.33
C CYS A 63 -15.95 -11.63 -4.53
N ALA A 64 -14.82 -10.96 -4.79
CA ALA A 64 -13.53 -11.61 -5.09
C ALA A 64 -13.13 -12.77 -4.16
N SER A 65 -13.41 -12.67 -2.85
CA SER A 65 -13.03 -13.70 -1.87
C SER A 65 -14.20 -14.56 -1.35
N ARG A 66 -15.46 -14.20 -1.65
CA ARG A 66 -16.65 -14.82 -1.03
C ARG A 66 -17.90 -14.67 -1.90
N ALA A 67 -18.71 -15.71 -1.93
CA ALA A 67 -20.09 -15.66 -2.38
C ALA A 67 -21.04 -15.52 -1.17
N TYR A 68 -22.04 -14.66 -1.28
CA TYR A 68 -23.13 -14.52 -0.32
C TYR A 68 -24.40 -15.05 -0.99
N GLU A 69 -24.81 -16.25 -0.61
CA GLU A 69 -26.09 -16.85 -1.02
C GLU A 69 -27.22 -16.22 -0.21
N LEU A 70 -28.12 -15.49 -0.88
CA LEU A 70 -29.20 -14.73 -0.28
C LEU A 70 -30.56 -15.19 -0.80
N GLU A 71 -31.58 -15.10 0.05
CA GLU A 71 -32.96 -15.44 -0.27
C GLU A 71 -33.88 -14.32 0.25
N ALA A 72 -34.61 -13.71 -0.67
CA ALA A 72 -35.66 -12.73 -0.40
C ALA A 72 -36.99 -13.44 -0.05
N PRO A 73 -37.95 -12.73 0.58
CA PRO A 73 -39.28 -13.26 0.88
C PRO A 73 -40.02 -13.79 -0.35
N ASP A 74 -39.82 -13.15 -1.51
CA ASP A 74 -40.45 -13.52 -2.77
C ASP A 74 -39.55 -13.19 -3.98
N ALA A 75 -39.99 -13.58 -5.17
CA ALA A 75 -39.25 -13.37 -6.41
C ALA A 75 -39.15 -11.88 -6.82
N ASP A 76 -40.14 -11.05 -6.45
CA ASP A 76 -40.15 -9.62 -6.76
C ASP A 76 -39.17 -8.84 -5.90
N GLU A 77 -39.08 -9.14 -4.61
CA GLU A 77 -38.07 -8.58 -3.72
C GLU A 77 -36.65 -9.02 -4.15
N ALA A 78 -36.46 -10.28 -4.55
CA ALA A 78 -35.18 -10.71 -5.12
C ALA A 78 -34.82 -9.92 -6.39
N ARG A 79 -35.77 -9.73 -7.32
CA ARG A 79 -35.56 -8.91 -8.53
C ARG A 79 -35.17 -7.47 -8.19
N ARG A 80 -35.84 -6.85 -7.22
CA ARG A 80 -35.51 -5.47 -6.76
C ARG A 80 -34.09 -5.40 -6.20
N TRP A 81 -33.67 -6.38 -5.40
CA TRP A 81 -32.31 -6.43 -4.85
C TRP A 81 -31.26 -6.60 -5.95
N VAL A 82 -31.48 -7.53 -6.89
CA VAL A 82 -30.58 -7.74 -8.03
C VAL A 82 -30.46 -6.46 -8.85
N SER A 83 -31.59 -5.83 -9.20
CA SER A 83 -31.63 -4.58 -9.95
C SER A 83 -30.89 -3.44 -9.24
N ALA A 84 -31.02 -3.33 -7.92
CA ALA A 84 -30.34 -2.30 -7.15
C ALA A 84 -28.82 -2.53 -7.01
N LEU A 85 -28.37 -3.79 -7.12
CA LEU A 85 -26.95 -4.16 -7.03
C LEU A 85 -26.25 -4.17 -8.39
N LEU A 86 -26.97 -4.35 -9.50
CA LEU A 86 -26.42 -4.38 -10.86
C LEU A 86 -25.52 -3.18 -11.20
N PRO A 87 -25.82 -1.92 -10.84
CA PRO A 87 -24.94 -0.78 -11.12
C PRO A 87 -23.53 -0.90 -10.50
N PHE A 88 -23.37 -1.72 -9.46
CA PHE A 88 -22.08 -1.93 -8.80
C PHE A 88 -21.27 -3.08 -9.40
N THR A 89 -21.88 -3.89 -10.28
CA THR A 89 -21.20 -5.00 -10.96
C THR A 89 -20.28 -4.51 -12.07
N VAL A 90 -19.30 -5.32 -12.44
CA VAL A 90 -18.28 -4.98 -13.44
C VAL A 90 -18.90 -4.53 -14.78
N GLY A 91 -19.97 -5.20 -15.24
CA GLY A 91 -20.66 -4.82 -16.48
C GLY A 91 -21.70 -3.69 -16.33
N GLY A 92 -22.12 -3.36 -15.11
CA GLY A 92 -23.07 -2.27 -14.86
C GLY A 92 -22.43 -0.88 -14.90
N ARG A 93 -21.13 -0.79 -14.64
CA ARG A 93 -20.41 0.49 -14.65
C ARG A 93 -20.18 1.03 -16.05
N ASP A 94 -19.93 0.16 -17.02
CA ASP A 94 -19.66 0.57 -18.40
C ASP A 94 -20.88 1.21 -19.09
N GLY A 95 -22.10 0.96 -18.59
CA GLY A 95 -23.34 1.59 -19.08
C GLY A 95 -23.83 2.80 -18.29
N ALA A 96 -23.43 2.95 -17.02
CA ALA A 96 -23.97 3.99 -16.12
C ALA A 96 -23.07 5.23 -15.98
N THR A 97 -21.79 5.15 -16.37
CA THR A 97 -20.82 6.26 -16.25
C THR A 97 -21.03 7.40 -17.26
N ALA A 98 -21.92 7.26 -18.24
CA ALA A 98 -22.19 8.32 -19.22
C ALA A 98 -23.17 9.42 -18.75
N ALA A 99 -23.86 9.26 -17.60
CA ALA A 99 -25.01 10.12 -17.26
C ALA A 99 -24.98 10.83 -15.89
N ALA A 100 -23.94 10.66 -15.06
CA ALA A 100 -24.02 11.06 -13.65
C ALA A 100 -22.94 12.05 -13.14
N ASP A 101 -22.13 12.68 -14.00
CA ASP A 101 -21.00 13.52 -13.55
C ASP A 101 -21.14 15.03 -13.82
N GLU A 102 -22.36 15.57 -13.76
CA GLU A 102 -22.56 17.02 -13.71
C GLU A 102 -23.51 17.43 -12.59
N ARG A 103 -22.94 17.68 -11.40
CA ARG A 103 -23.26 18.80 -10.48
C ARG A 103 -22.79 18.48 -9.06
N GLY A 104 -21.75 19.17 -8.61
CA GLY A 104 -21.35 19.12 -7.21
C GLY A 104 -20.06 19.86 -6.86
N SER A 105 -20.01 21.17 -7.13
CA SER A 105 -19.03 22.08 -6.54
C SER A 105 -19.12 22.06 -5.00
N PHE A 106 -18.00 21.85 -4.31
CA PHE A 106 -17.83 22.40 -2.96
C PHE A 106 -16.36 22.64 -2.62
N THR A 107 -15.95 23.90 -2.77
CA THR A 107 -14.73 24.48 -2.20
C THR A 107 -14.81 24.46 -0.66
N ARG A 108 -13.85 23.83 0.02
CA ARG A 108 -13.53 24.15 1.42
C ARG A 108 -12.04 24.06 1.67
N MET A 109 -11.44 25.21 1.99
CA MET A 109 -10.03 25.39 2.33
C MET A 109 -9.71 24.91 3.76
N ILE A 110 -8.69 24.05 3.84
CA ILE A 110 -7.50 24.06 4.71
C ILE A 110 -7.70 24.22 6.24
N THR A 111 -7.76 23.09 6.95
CA THR A 111 -6.80 22.64 8.00
C THR A 111 -7.45 21.50 8.79
N GLY A 112 -6.89 20.31 8.69
CA GLY A 112 -7.39 19.11 9.37
C GLY A 112 -7.28 17.92 8.43
N ASN A 113 -6.40 16.97 8.77
CA ASN A 113 -6.06 15.81 7.96
C ASN A 113 -7.32 15.11 7.43
N ALA A 114 -7.59 15.32 6.14
CA ALA A 114 -8.75 14.78 5.45
C ALA A 114 -8.52 13.30 5.12
N HIS A 115 -8.41 12.47 6.16
CA HIS A 115 -8.66 11.05 6.00
C HIS A 115 -10.11 10.92 5.52
N THR A 116 -10.30 10.32 4.35
CA THR A 116 -11.60 10.17 3.68
C THR A 116 -12.60 9.34 4.49
N GLY A 117 -12.20 8.83 5.66
CA GLY A 117 -12.96 7.88 6.48
C GLY A 117 -13.04 6.48 5.87
N LEU A 118 -12.61 6.32 4.61
CA LEU A 118 -12.57 5.04 3.91
C LEU A 118 -11.39 4.23 4.43
N ARG A 119 -11.70 3.04 4.93
CA ARG A 119 -10.70 2.12 5.48
C ARG A 119 -10.89 0.73 4.91
N MET A 120 -9.82 0.16 4.38
CA MET A 120 -9.76 -1.20 3.85
C MET A 120 -8.89 -2.08 4.74
N TRP A 121 -9.30 -3.34 4.91
CA TRP A 121 -8.45 -4.32 5.60
C TRP A 121 -7.36 -4.80 4.65
N VAL A 122 -6.11 -4.88 5.14
CA VAL A 122 -4.96 -5.29 4.31
C VAL A 122 -5.15 -6.69 3.70
N GLY A 123 -5.90 -7.59 4.35
CA GLY A 123 -6.19 -8.90 3.78
C GLY A 123 -7.16 -8.89 2.59
N ASP A 124 -7.89 -7.79 2.36
CA ASP A 124 -8.74 -7.63 1.18
C ASP A 124 -8.00 -6.93 0.03
N LEU A 125 -6.88 -6.25 0.32
CA LEU A 125 -6.12 -5.44 -0.64
C LEU A 125 -5.68 -6.26 -1.86
N GLU A 126 -5.09 -7.44 -1.66
CA GLU A 126 -4.58 -8.32 -2.73
C GLU A 126 -5.66 -8.68 -3.76
N ASN A 127 -6.92 -8.70 -3.35
CA ASN A 127 -8.05 -9.00 -4.23
C ASN A 127 -8.53 -7.78 -5.02
N CYS A 128 -8.24 -6.57 -4.53
CA CYS A 128 -8.78 -5.32 -5.05
C CYS A 128 -7.77 -4.52 -5.88
N CYS A 129 -6.47 -4.73 -5.62
CA CYS A 129 -5.42 -4.01 -6.30
C CYS A 129 -5.02 -4.65 -7.62
N ASP A 130 -4.57 -3.81 -8.54
CA ASP A 130 -4.09 -4.16 -9.87
C ASP A 130 -2.69 -3.54 -10.11
N THR A 131 -1.99 -4.02 -11.14
CA THR A 131 -0.67 -3.47 -11.52
C THR A 131 -0.76 -1.98 -11.80
N GLY A 132 0.09 -1.18 -11.17
CA GLY A 132 0.07 0.27 -11.30
C GLY A 132 -0.73 0.97 -10.22
N ASP A 133 -1.44 0.28 -9.35
CA ASP A 133 -2.01 0.93 -8.17
C ASP A 133 -0.90 1.37 -7.20
N LEU A 134 -1.18 2.33 -6.32
CA LEU A 134 -0.18 2.88 -5.40
C LEU A 134 -0.48 2.59 -3.94
N ILE A 135 0.60 2.47 -3.18
CA ILE A 135 0.59 2.54 -1.73
C ILE A 135 1.42 3.75 -1.30
N LEU A 136 0.78 4.71 -0.63
CA LEU A 136 1.42 5.83 0.04
C LEU A 136 1.74 5.45 1.47
N PHE A 137 2.89 5.92 1.95
CA PHE A 137 3.41 5.61 3.27
C PHE A 137 3.66 6.91 4.04
N SER A 138 3.22 6.92 5.30
CA SER A 138 3.61 7.89 6.32
C SER A 138 4.38 7.16 7.42
N THR A 139 5.71 7.15 7.37
CA THR A 139 6.58 6.42 8.33
C THR A 139 7.12 7.31 9.46
N LYS A 140 7.60 6.72 10.56
CA LYS A 140 8.02 7.43 11.77
C LYS A 140 9.53 7.63 11.90
N ASP A 141 10.32 7.18 10.93
CA ASP A 141 11.76 7.35 10.98
C ASP A 141 12.18 8.82 10.86
N GLY A 142 13.41 9.12 11.27
CA GLY A 142 13.93 10.49 11.29
C GLY A 142 14.00 11.11 9.89
N GLY A 143 14.40 10.32 8.89
CA GLY A 143 14.45 10.77 7.49
C GLY A 143 13.06 11.11 6.95
N ALA A 144 12.07 10.28 7.25
CA ALA A 144 10.67 10.53 6.92
C ALA A 144 10.14 11.85 7.50
N SER A 145 10.54 12.18 8.73
CA SER A 145 10.14 13.43 9.37
C SER A 145 10.72 14.65 8.65
N ALA A 146 11.98 14.58 8.21
CA ALA A 146 12.60 15.62 7.39
C ALA A 146 11.89 15.77 6.03
N ILE A 147 11.64 14.66 5.33
CA ILE A 147 10.92 14.70 4.03
C ILE A 147 9.55 15.34 4.19
N ARG A 148 8.77 14.95 5.20
CA ARG A 148 7.45 15.55 5.46
C ARG A 148 7.54 17.04 5.76
N PHE A 149 8.52 17.44 6.57
CA PHE A 149 8.75 18.84 6.91
C PHE A 149 9.06 19.68 5.66
N PHE A 150 10.02 19.26 4.84
CA PHE A 150 10.40 19.99 3.62
C PHE A 150 9.33 19.97 2.54
N THR A 151 8.56 18.88 2.43
CA THR A 151 7.53 18.76 1.41
C THR A 151 6.18 19.35 1.82
N GLY A 152 5.97 19.62 3.12
CA GLY A 152 4.69 20.03 3.69
C GLY A 152 3.62 18.92 3.59
N SER A 153 4.03 17.66 3.54
CA SER A 153 3.17 16.52 3.21
C SER A 153 3.10 15.51 4.35
N GLU A 154 2.01 14.75 4.41
CA GLU A 154 1.86 13.58 5.29
C GLU A 154 2.61 12.36 4.73
N TRP A 155 2.84 12.33 3.41
CA TRP A 155 3.47 11.22 2.70
C TRP A 155 4.96 11.45 2.53
N ASN A 156 5.76 10.47 2.92
CA ASN A 156 7.22 10.49 2.74
C ASN A 156 7.76 9.35 1.88
N HIS A 157 6.91 8.39 1.50
CA HIS A 157 7.31 7.25 0.69
C HIS A 157 6.12 6.74 -0.14
N VAL A 158 6.41 6.10 -1.26
CA VAL A 158 5.42 5.55 -2.21
C VAL A 158 5.97 4.29 -2.85
N GLY A 159 5.09 3.32 -3.07
CA GLY A 159 5.37 2.10 -3.83
C GLY A 159 4.26 1.82 -4.82
N ILE A 160 4.60 1.10 -5.89
CA ILE A 160 3.69 0.69 -6.96
C ILE A 160 3.39 -0.80 -6.83
N VAL A 161 2.11 -1.16 -6.90
CA VAL A 161 1.63 -2.54 -6.87
C VAL A 161 1.89 -3.18 -8.22
N LEU A 162 2.39 -4.42 -8.20
CA LEU A 162 2.56 -5.25 -9.40
C LEU A 162 1.80 -6.54 -9.18
N ARG A 163 0.78 -6.78 -9.99
CA ARG A 163 -0.04 -7.99 -9.92
C ARG A 163 0.36 -8.95 -11.04
N THR A 164 0.73 -10.16 -10.65
CA THR A 164 0.97 -11.28 -11.56
C THR A 164 -0.19 -12.28 -11.46
N ALA A 165 -0.15 -13.34 -12.26
CA ALA A 165 -1.15 -14.41 -12.20
C ALA A 165 -1.21 -15.10 -10.82
N SER A 166 -0.09 -15.14 -10.08
CA SER A 166 0.04 -15.92 -8.84
C SER A 166 0.31 -15.09 -7.60
N ARG A 167 0.78 -13.84 -7.74
CA ARG A 167 1.24 -13.03 -6.61
C ARG A 167 0.88 -11.56 -6.78
N THR A 168 0.82 -10.87 -5.64
CA THR A 168 0.73 -9.42 -5.59
C THR A 168 1.99 -8.89 -4.93
N LEU A 169 2.76 -8.13 -5.69
CA LEU A 169 4.04 -7.58 -5.26
C LEU A 169 3.93 -6.07 -5.09
N ILE A 170 4.90 -5.50 -4.39
CA ILE A 170 5.14 -4.07 -4.32
C ILE A 170 6.57 -3.79 -4.76
N LEU A 171 6.72 -2.83 -5.66
CA LEU A 171 7.99 -2.25 -6.03
C LEU A 171 8.15 -0.90 -5.33
N GLU A 172 9.27 -0.72 -4.66
CA GLU A 172 9.59 0.53 -3.97
C GLU A 172 11.10 0.78 -3.96
N TRP A 173 11.49 2.05 -3.80
CA TRP A 173 12.88 2.41 -3.57
C TRP A 173 13.12 2.74 -2.09
N ALA A 174 13.96 1.98 -1.40
CA ALA A 174 14.24 2.17 0.02
C ALA A 174 15.74 2.05 0.33
N GLY A 175 16.56 2.83 -0.39
CA GLY A 175 18.03 2.66 -0.43
C GLY A 175 18.50 1.72 -1.55
N GLY A 176 17.62 1.49 -2.53
CA GLY A 176 17.77 0.57 -3.66
C GLY A 176 16.39 0.10 -4.11
N LEU A 177 16.30 -0.49 -5.29
CA LEU A 177 15.04 -1.04 -5.81
C LEU A 177 14.71 -2.36 -5.10
N TYR A 178 13.56 -2.39 -4.41
CA TYR A 178 13.04 -3.58 -3.73
C TYR A 178 11.76 -4.05 -4.41
N LEU A 179 11.74 -5.34 -4.74
CA LEU A 179 10.52 -6.05 -5.12
C LEU A 179 10.18 -7.05 -4.01
N SER A 180 8.98 -6.98 -3.47
CA SER A 180 8.58 -7.80 -2.32
C SER A 180 7.12 -8.20 -2.39
N ASP A 181 6.75 -9.30 -1.73
CA ASP A 181 5.34 -9.65 -1.50
C ASP A 181 4.63 -8.50 -0.78
N LEU A 182 3.53 -7.99 -1.37
CA LEU A 182 2.85 -6.78 -0.91
C LEU A 182 2.42 -6.92 0.55
N ARG A 183 1.71 -8.00 0.88
CA ARG A 183 1.16 -8.21 2.22
C ARG A 183 2.24 -8.38 3.26
N SER A 184 3.27 -9.17 2.96
CA SER A 184 4.40 -9.40 3.86
C SER A 184 5.17 -8.11 4.12
N ARG A 185 5.39 -7.31 3.07
CA ARG A 185 6.09 -6.03 3.17
C ARG A 185 5.33 -5.02 4.03
N LEU A 186 4.04 -4.82 3.79
CA LEU A 186 3.21 -3.94 4.61
C LEU A 186 3.15 -4.44 6.07
N ALA A 187 3.05 -5.76 6.28
CA ALA A 187 3.04 -6.35 7.62
C ALA A 187 4.35 -6.09 8.38
N ASN A 188 5.49 -6.07 7.69
CA ASN A 188 6.78 -5.76 8.30
C ASN A 188 6.84 -4.29 8.76
N TYR A 189 6.47 -3.34 7.90
CA TYR A 189 6.35 -1.92 8.28
C TYR A 189 5.44 -1.73 9.50
N TRP A 190 4.29 -2.42 9.53
CA TRP A 190 3.37 -2.36 10.65
C TRP A 190 3.94 -2.95 11.95
N LYS A 191 4.54 -4.15 11.88
CA LYS A 191 5.08 -4.86 13.06
C LYS A 191 6.23 -4.10 13.71
N ASN A 192 7.07 -3.48 12.91
CA ASN A 192 8.20 -2.70 13.40
C ASN A 192 7.76 -1.35 13.99
N GLY A 193 6.52 -0.93 13.72
CA GLY A 193 6.02 0.39 14.09
C GLY A 193 6.62 1.50 13.23
N ASP A 194 7.19 1.14 12.08
CA ASP A 194 7.84 2.06 11.16
C ASP A 194 6.80 2.89 10.41
N ALA A 195 5.64 2.31 10.07
CA ALA A 195 4.55 3.05 9.44
C ALA A 195 3.48 3.52 10.44
N HIS A 196 3.06 4.77 10.31
CA HIS A 196 1.90 5.33 10.98
C HIS A 196 0.62 5.07 10.18
N ILE A 197 0.68 5.32 8.86
CA ILE A 197 -0.46 5.23 7.94
C ILE A 197 0.02 4.64 6.63
N PHE A 198 -0.80 3.75 6.06
CA PHE A 198 -0.68 3.34 4.67
C PHE A 198 -1.97 3.71 3.96
N THR A 199 -1.85 4.20 2.74
CA THR A 199 -3.00 4.62 1.95
C THR A 199 -2.91 4.04 0.56
N TYR A 200 -3.96 3.34 0.15
CA TYR A 200 -4.09 2.76 -1.18
C TYR A 200 -4.77 3.76 -2.11
N ARG A 201 -4.25 3.87 -3.35
CA ARG A 201 -4.90 4.57 -4.46
C ARG A 201 -4.95 3.67 -5.68
N LYS A 202 -6.15 3.46 -6.21
CA LYS A 202 -6.36 2.67 -7.43
C LYS A 202 -6.02 3.48 -8.67
N LEU A 203 -5.28 2.90 -9.63
CA LEU A 203 -5.10 3.50 -10.94
C LEU A 203 -6.27 3.13 -11.85
N HIS A 204 -6.98 4.14 -12.31
CA HIS A 204 -8.12 4.05 -13.22
C HIS A 204 -7.73 4.47 -14.63
N PHE A 205 -8.46 3.93 -15.60
CA PHE A 205 -8.39 4.30 -17.01
C PHE A 205 -9.82 4.43 -17.53
N GLU A 206 -10.05 5.30 -18.51
CA GLU A 206 -11.34 5.38 -19.23
C GLU A 206 -11.57 4.17 -20.15
N GLY A 207 -10.53 3.38 -20.43
CA GLY A 207 -10.59 2.10 -21.12
C GLY A 207 -9.96 0.95 -20.31
N SER A 208 -9.54 -0.13 -20.98
CA SER A 208 -9.07 -1.34 -20.28
C SER A 208 -7.78 -1.16 -19.47
N GLY A 209 -6.97 -0.14 -19.78
CA GLY A 209 -5.66 0.08 -19.15
C GLY A 209 -4.66 -1.06 -19.34
N ALA A 210 -5.01 -2.13 -20.05
CA ALA A 210 -4.22 -3.37 -20.13
C ALA A 210 -2.84 -3.14 -20.76
N VAL A 211 -2.77 -2.26 -21.77
CA VAL A 211 -1.51 -1.88 -22.43
C VAL A 211 -0.58 -1.17 -21.44
N ALA A 212 -1.07 -0.15 -20.74
CA ALA A 212 -0.29 0.59 -19.75
C ALA A 212 0.19 -0.34 -18.61
N ARG A 213 -0.69 -1.20 -18.07
CA ARG A 213 -0.31 -2.16 -17.03
C ARG A 213 0.76 -3.14 -17.50
N LYS A 214 0.68 -3.61 -18.75
CA LYS A 214 1.71 -4.45 -19.36
C LYS A 214 3.04 -3.70 -19.51
N GLN A 215 3.01 -2.44 -19.95
CA GLN A 215 4.19 -1.61 -20.08
C GLN A 215 4.85 -1.32 -18.73
N ILE A 216 4.07 -1.10 -17.66
CA ILE A 216 4.61 -1.00 -16.28
C ILE A 216 5.39 -2.27 -15.94
N LEU A 217 4.81 -3.46 -16.16
CA LEU A 217 5.51 -4.71 -15.88
C LEU A 217 6.81 -4.85 -16.69
N GLN A 218 6.74 -4.59 -18.00
CA GLN A 218 7.92 -4.67 -18.88
C GLN A 218 9.03 -3.71 -18.45
N PHE A 219 8.68 -2.49 -18.08
CA PHE A 219 9.67 -1.50 -17.64
C PHE A 219 10.30 -1.90 -16.29
N VAL A 220 9.51 -2.45 -15.38
CA VAL A 220 10.05 -2.98 -14.12
C VAL A 220 10.98 -4.17 -14.36
N ASP A 221 10.65 -5.06 -15.30
CA ASP A 221 11.54 -6.17 -15.72
C ASP A 221 12.88 -5.63 -16.19
N GLN A 222 12.85 -4.66 -17.10
CA GLN A 222 14.05 -3.99 -17.60
C GLN A 222 14.90 -3.40 -16.48
N LEU A 223 14.31 -2.63 -15.55
CA LEU A 223 15.05 -2.05 -14.41
C LEU A 223 15.74 -3.12 -13.57
N ILE A 224 15.08 -4.26 -13.36
CA ILE A 224 15.62 -5.36 -12.57
C ILE A 224 16.73 -6.09 -13.34
N THR A 225 16.53 -6.38 -14.63
CA THR A 225 17.51 -7.08 -15.49
C THR A 225 18.78 -6.26 -15.67
N GLU A 226 18.68 -4.94 -15.78
CA GLU A 226 19.81 -4.02 -15.86
C GLU A 226 20.58 -3.86 -14.53
N GLY A 227 20.20 -4.60 -13.48
CA GLY A 227 20.88 -4.55 -12.19
C GLY A 227 20.67 -3.23 -11.44
N ARG A 228 19.65 -2.44 -11.79
CA ARG A 228 19.31 -1.19 -11.08
C ARG A 228 18.69 -1.44 -9.69
N GLY A 229 18.59 -2.70 -9.27
CA GLY A 229 18.12 -3.11 -7.95
C GLY A 229 19.16 -3.87 -7.13
N ASN A 230 19.23 -3.56 -5.83
CA ASN A 230 20.11 -4.22 -4.86
C ASN A 230 19.46 -5.50 -4.26
N GLY A 231 18.64 -6.21 -5.04
CA GLY A 231 17.62 -7.12 -4.53
C GLY A 231 18.14 -8.41 -3.88
N GLN A 232 17.88 -8.56 -2.57
CA GLN A 232 17.99 -9.77 -1.73
C GLN A 232 17.06 -10.94 -2.12
N PHE A 233 16.32 -10.84 -3.23
CA PHE A 233 15.59 -11.96 -3.82
C PHE A 233 16.26 -12.30 -5.14
N PRO A 234 16.63 -13.57 -5.39
CA PRO A 234 17.01 -13.99 -6.72
C PRO A 234 15.84 -13.65 -7.62
N VAL A 235 16.07 -12.71 -8.52
CA VAL A 235 15.15 -12.34 -9.59
C VAL A 235 14.65 -13.62 -10.30
N ALA A 236 15.53 -14.62 -10.40
CA ALA A 236 15.27 -16.00 -10.84
C ALA A 236 14.16 -16.77 -10.09
N ASP A 237 13.77 -16.43 -8.85
CA ASP A 237 12.71 -17.13 -8.10
C ASP A 237 11.31 -16.51 -8.33
N VAL A 238 11.27 -15.26 -8.80
CA VAL A 238 10.03 -14.54 -9.13
C VAL A 238 9.72 -14.65 -10.63
N ILE A 239 10.76 -14.78 -11.44
CA ILE A 239 10.76 -14.82 -12.91
C ILE A 239 10.10 -16.03 -13.59
N PRO A 240 10.14 -17.29 -13.11
CA PRO A 240 9.90 -18.44 -13.99
C PRO A 240 8.50 -18.52 -14.61
N GLY A 241 7.51 -17.82 -14.03
CA GLY A 241 6.18 -17.66 -14.64
C GLY A 241 5.93 -16.30 -15.32
N TRP A 242 6.77 -15.30 -15.04
CA TRP A 242 6.60 -13.93 -15.50
C TRP A 242 7.22 -13.68 -16.87
N LEU A 243 8.46 -14.12 -17.08
CA LEU A 243 9.13 -13.99 -18.39
C LEU A 243 8.39 -14.78 -19.48
N GLY A 244 7.84 -15.96 -19.17
CA GLY A 244 7.07 -16.74 -20.14
C GLY A 244 5.83 -16.01 -20.71
N GLN A 245 5.22 -15.12 -19.93
CA GLN A 245 4.07 -14.31 -20.36
C GLN A 245 4.48 -13.04 -21.12
N ILE A 246 5.67 -12.51 -20.87
CA ILE A 246 6.21 -11.32 -21.54
C ILE A 246 6.86 -11.71 -22.89
N VAL A 247 7.70 -12.75 -22.89
CA VAL A 247 8.54 -13.17 -24.04
C VAL A 247 7.71 -13.76 -25.20
N SER A 248 6.54 -14.33 -24.93
CA SER A 248 5.64 -14.86 -25.97
C SER A 248 4.98 -13.77 -26.82
N ASN A 249 5.13 -12.49 -26.44
CA ASN A 249 4.58 -11.35 -27.16
C ASN A 249 5.73 -10.46 -27.64
N LYS A 250 6.30 -10.77 -28.82
CA LYS A 250 7.07 -9.80 -29.65
C LYS A 250 6.14 -8.65 -30.06
N ILE A 251 5.76 -7.81 -29.10
CA ILE A 251 5.11 -6.55 -29.36
C ILE A 251 6.24 -5.59 -29.66
N GLN A 252 6.18 -4.95 -30.83
CA GLN A 252 6.94 -3.75 -31.13
C GLN A 252 6.72 -2.77 -29.98
N THR A 253 7.66 -2.72 -29.07
CA THR A 253 7.70 -1.69 -28.05
C THR A 253 7.97 -0.41 -28.80
N ASN A 254 6.91 0.37 -29.07
CA ASN A 254 7.04 1.82 -29.18
C ASN A 254 7.44 2.32 -27.78
N SER A 255 8.62 1.90 -27.31
CA SER A 255 9.21 2.36 -26.07
C SER A 255 9.48 3.83 -26.29
N VAL A 256 8.63 4.66 -25.71
CA VAL A 256 8.90 6.09 -25.59
C VAL A 256 10.28 6.18 -24.96
N ALA A 257 11.23 6.78 -25.68
CA ALA A 257 12.57 6.96 -25.15
C ALA A 257 12.45 7.77 -23.84
N ILE A 258 12.81 7.15 -22.73
CA ILE A 258 12.75 7.77 -21.42
C ILE A 258 14.05 8.55 -21.24
N ASP A 259 13.97 9.86 -21.41
CA ASP A 259 15.07 10.77 -21.08
C ASP A 259 15.01 11.14 -19.59
N ASP A 260 15.20 10.13 -18.72
CA ASP A 260 15.30 10.33 -17.27
C ASP A 260 16.57 9.63 -16.76
N ASP A 261 17.27 10.29 -15.83
CA ASP A 261 18.44 9.71 -15.15
C ASP A 261 18.00 8.54 -14.24
N LEU A 262 18.24 7.30 -14.70
CA LEU A 262 17.91 6.07 -13.96
C LEU A 262 18.96 5.69 -12.90
N GLU A 263 20.06 6.43 -12.77
CA GLU A 263 21.09 6.17 -11.76
C GLU A 263 20.70 6.74 -10.40
N ARG A 264 19.95 7.84 -10.41
CA ARG A 264 19.51 8.57 -9.21
C ARG A 264 18.02 8.38 -8.96
N LEU A 265 17.63 7.13 -8.77
CA LEU A 265 16.25 6.81 -8.41
C LEU A 265 15.99 7.04 -6.91
N PHE A 266 14.75 7.40 -6.62
CA PHE A 266 14.17 7.47 -5.29
C PHE A 266 12.68 7.12 -5.40
N CYS A 267 12.00 6.92 -4.27
CA CYS A 267 10.69 6.25 -4.26
C CYS A 267 9.66 6.84 -5.23
N SER A 268 9.44 8.15 -5.20
CA SER A 268 8.49 8.81 -6.10
C SER A 268 8.97 8.89 -7.54
N LYS A 269 10.28 9.10 -7.78
CA LYS A 269 10.85 9.08 -9.14
C LYS A 269 10.72 7.70 -9.78
N THR A 270 10.97 6.62 -9.04
CA THR A 270 10.78 5.25 -9.53
C THR A 270 9.36 5.03 -10.04
N VAL A 271 8.35 5.45 -9.27
CA VAL A 271 6.95 5.34 -9.68
C VAL A 271 6.63 6.26 -10.87
N ALA A 272 7.11 7.49 -10.86
CA ALA A 272 6.89 8.46 -11.93
C ALA A 272 7.47 7.97 -13.27
N VAL A 273 8.70 7.46 -13.26
CA VAL A 273 9.34 6.88 -14.45
C VAL A 273 8.57 5.65 -14.94
N CYS A 274 8.12 4.76 -14.05
CA CYS A 274 7.28 3.61 -14.44
C CYS A 274 5.98 4.06 -15.14
N TYR A 275 5.33 5.10 -14.61
CA TYR A 275 4.12 5.64 -15.23
C TYR A 275 4.40 6.36 -16.55
N LYS A 276 5.49 7.11 -16.65
CA LYS A 276 5.92 7.79 -17.89
C LYS A 276 6.25 6.78 -18.99
N ALA A 277 7.00 5.72 -18.65
CA ALA A 277 7.29 4.58 -19.52
C ALA A 277 6.01 3.91 -20.08
N ALA A 278 4.97 3.84 -19.26
CA ALA A 278 3.69 3.22 -19.58
C ALA A 278 2.67 4.18 -20.21
N GLY A 279 3.08 5.40 -20.57
CA GLY A 279 2.19 6.42 -21.13
C GLY A 279 1.10 6.92 -20.18
N VAL A 280 1.19 6.63 -18.87
CA VAL A 280 0.24 7.09 -17.85
C VAL A 280 0.47 8.57 -17.52
N LEU A 281 1.72 9.03 -17.52
CA LEU A 281 2.10 10.44 -17.39
C LEU A 281 2.55 11.00 -18.73
N LYS A 282 2.33 12.30 -18.96
CA LYS A 282 2.89 13.00 -20.12
C LYS A 282 4.42 12.92 -20.13
N ALA A 283 5.01 12.83 -21.32
CA ALA A 283 6.46 12.80 -21.51
C ALA A 283 7.15 14.08 -21.02
N SER A 284 6.43 15.21 -20.94
CA SER A 284 6.93 16.50 -20.46
C SER A 284 7.07 16.59 -18.93
N VAL A 285 6.59 15.60 -18.17
CA VAL A 285 6.71 15.61 -16.71
C VAL A 285 8.18 15.34 -16.33
N ASP A 286 8.80 16.29 -15.63
CA ASP A 286 10.11 16.11 -15.00
C ASP A 286 9.96 15.22 -13.76
N THR A 287 10.45 13.98 -13.85
CA THR A 287 10.31 13.00 -12.78
C THR A 287 11.16 13.34 -11.55
N ASN A 288 12.19 14.19 -11.69
CA ASN A 288 13.02 14.64 -10.56
C ASN A 288 12.26 15.58 -9.63
N SER A 289 11.28 16.31 -10.17
CA SER A 289 10.40 17.19 -9.40
C SER A 289 9.26 16.45 -8.68
N VAL A 290 9.09 15.15 -8.93
CA VAL A 290 7.97 14.38 -8.37
C VAL A 290 8.31 13.85 -6.97
N PHE A 291 7.57 14.32 -5.97
CA PHE A 291 7.66 13.86 -4.58
C PHE A 291 6.49 12.94 -4.21
N PRO A 292 6.58 12.15 -3.12
CA PRO A 292 5.48 11.29 -2.68
C PRO A 292 4.15 12.03 -2.49
N LYS A 293 4.21 13.32 -2.10
CA LYS A 293 3.02 14.16 -1.96
C LYS A 293 2.22 14.32 -3.24
N HIS A 294 2.87 14.34 -4.41
CA HIS A 294 2.19 14.57 -5.69
C HIS A 294 1.31 13.38 -6.09
N PHE A 295 1.51 12.21 -5.48
CA PHE A 295 0.64 11.06 -5.63
C PHE A 295 -0.55 11.07 -4.66
N SER A 296 -0.73 12.12 -3.86
CA SER A 296 -1.91 12.31 -2.99
C SER A 296 -3.05 12.98 -3.76
N CYS A 297 -4.29 12.71 -3.37
CA CYS A 297 -5.46 13.31 -4.03
C CYS A 297 -5.49 14.84 -3.95
N LYS A 298 -4.79 15.43 -2.98
CA LYS A 298 -4.62 16.89 -2.83
C LYS A 298 -3.82 17.54 -3.96
N TYR A 299 -3.09 16.74 -4.74
CA TYR A 299 -2.17 17.21 -5.79
C TYR A 299 -2.42 16.52 -7.13
N ASP A 300 -3.63 16.00 -7.37
CA ASP A 300 -3.95 15.24 -8.60
C ASP A 300 -3.70 16.07 -9.88
N GLU A 301 -3.88 17.40 -9.81
CA GLU A 301 -3.61 18.33 -10.91
C GLU A 301 -2.11 18.40 -11.31
N PHE A 302 -1.20 18.09 -10.38
CA PHE A 302 0.25 18.16 -10.64
C PHE A 302 0.72 17.07 -11.58
N MET A 303 0.18 15.86 -11.45
CA MET A 303 0.73 14.68 -12.11
C MET A 303 0.48 14.65 -13.63
N GLN A 304 -0.39 15.51 -14.17
CA GLN A 304 -0.67 15.60 -15.62
C GLN A 304 -0.85 14.21 -16.28
N TYR A 305 -1.76 13.41 -15.72
CA TYR A 305 -2.12 12.12 -16.31
C TYR A 305 -2.64 12.29 -17.74
N GLN A 306 -2.46 11.26 -18.57
CA GLN A 306 -2.94 11.24 -19.96
C GLN A 306 -3.60 9.91 -20.32
N GLY A 307 -4.21 9.83 -21.51
CA GLY A 307 -4.88 8.61 -21.98
C GLY A 307 -6.05 8.17 -21.10
N GLY A 308 -6.76 9.14 -20.48
CA GLY A 308 -7.85 8.87 -19.54
C GLY A 308 -7.41 8.23 -18.22
N ALA A 309 -6.10 8.16 -17.95
CA ALA A 309 -5.59 7.63 -16.70
C ALA A 309 -5.83 8.62 -15.55
N ARG A 310 -6.11 8.11 -14.34
CA ARG A 310 -6.19 8.91 -13.11
C ARG A 310 -6.04 8.04 -11.87
N LEU A 311 -5.57 8.62 -10.78
CA LEU A 311 -5.61 7.96 -9.47
C LEU A 311 -6.98 8.16 -8.79
N GLY A 312 -7.49 7.09 -8.20
CA GLY A 312 -8.73 7.10 -7.42
C GLY A 312 -8.55 7.78 -6.06
N ARG A 313 -9.61 7.75 -5.26
CA ARG A 313 -9.58 8.31 -3.90
C ARG A 313 -8.59 7.57 -3.00
N GLU A 314 -8.11 8.27 -1.98
CA GLU A 314 -7.28 7.70 -0.92
C GLU A 314 -8.12 6.81 0.01
N ILE A 315 -7.65 5.57 0.22
CA ILE A 315 -8.25 4.58 1.11
C ILE A 315 -7.22 4.13 2.13
N ASP A 316 -7.44 4.43 3.41
CA ASP A 316 -6.52 4.04 4.48
C ASP A 316 -6.53 2.51 4.65
N LEU A 317 -5.35 1.90 4.76
CA LEU A 317 -5.23 0.48 5.03
C LEU A 317 -5.11 0.21 6.53
N SER A 318 -5.75 -0.87 6.97
CA SER A 318 -5.70 -1.31 8.36
C SER A 318 -5.30 -2.77 8.48
N PHE A 319 -4.37 -3.03 9.41
CA PHE A 319 -4.01 -4.37 9.86
C PHE A 319 -4.96 -4.91 10.92
N GLU A 320 -5.68 -4.01 11.59
CA GLU A 320 -6.76 -4.45 12.43
C GLU A 320 -7.87 -4.92 11.51
N PRO A 321 -8.31 -6.20 11.60
CA PRO A 321 -9.59 -6.55 10.99
C PRO A 321 -10.58 -5.54 11.56
N SER A 322 -11.34 -4.88 10.69
CA SER A 322 -12.18 -3.74 11.05
C SER A 322 -12.76 -3.95 12.44
N VAL A 323 -12.66 -2.98 13.35
CA VAL A 323 -12.97 -3.09 14.80
C VAL A 323 -14.24 -3.91 15.10
N ARG A 324 -15.15 -3.97 14.14
CA ARG A 324 -16.37 -4.79 14.06
C ARG A 324 -16.16 -6.31 14.02
N VAL A 325 -15.14 -6.89 13.36
CA VAL A 325 -14.84 -8.34 13.44
C VAL A 325 -14.53 -8.73 14.89
N ARG A 326 -13.76 -7.92 15.63
CA ARG A 326 -13.52 -8.15 17.06
C ARG A 326 -14.82 -8.09 17.88
N ALA A 327 -15.76 -7.21 17.52
CA ALA A 327 -17.06 -7.13 18.19
C ALA A 327 -17.95 -8.34 17.88
N VAL A 328 -17.98 -8.80 16.62
CA VAL A 328 -18.73 -9.99 16.21
C VAL A 328 -18.16 -11.26 16.83
N THR A 329 -16.84 -11.47 16.81
CA THR A 329 -16.20 -12.61 17.48
C THR A 329 -16.44 -12.56 18.99
N ARG A 330 -16.38 -11.38 19.62
CA ARG A 330 -16.67 -11.21 21.04
C ARG A 330 -18.12 -11.52 21.38
N ASN A 331 -19.07 -11.08 20.55
CA ASN A 331 -20.50 -11.33 20.75
C ASN A 331 -20.85 -12.79 20.47
N PHE A 332 -20.22 -13.42 19.47
CA PHE A 332 -20.36 -14.85 19.21
C PHE A 332 -19.84 -15.69 20.40
N LEU A 333 -18.63 -15.40 20.88
CA LEU A 333 -18.06 -16.09 22.06
C LEU A 333 -18.88 -15.87 23.33
N ARG A 334 -19.55 -14.71 23.48
CA ARG A 334 -20.50 -14.47 24.58
C ARG A 334 -21.78 -15.31 24.45
N ALA A 335 -22.24 -15.58 23.24
CA ALA A 335 -23.49 -16.30 22.99
C ALA A 335 -23.34 -17.83 23.05
N THR A 336 -22.15 -18.37 22.76
CA THR A 336 -21.93 -19.83 22.66
C THR A 336 -21.19 -20.45 23.84
N LEU A 337 -20.57 -19.65 24.72
CA LEU A 337 -19.88 -20.18 25.90
C LEU A 337 -20.70 -19.90 27.17
N PRO A 338 -20.90 -20.92 28.04
CA PRO A 338 -21.45 -20.70 29.38
C PRO A 338 -20.64 -19.62 30.11
N SER A 339 -21.32 -18.71 30.79
CA SER A 339 -20.74 -17.49 31.40
C SER A 339 -19.43 -17.72 32.19
N LYS A 340 -19.32 -18.87 32.89
CA LYS A 340 -18.12 -19.28 33.64
C LYS A 340 -16.91 -19.59 32.74
N ARG A 341 -17.11 -20.22 31.57
CA ARG A 341 -16.03 -20.55 30.61
C ARG A 341 -15.57 -19.32 29.84
N PHE A 342 -16.47 -18.38 29.54
CA PHE A 342 -16.12 -17.11 28.92
C PHE A 342 -15.24 -16.24 29.84
N ALA A 343 -15.55 -16.19 31.14
CA ALA A 343 -14.71 -15.50 32.12
C ALA A 343 -13.30 -16.11 32.22
N ALA A 344 -13.19 -17.44 32.21
CA ALA A 344 -11.90 -18.13 32.20
C ALA A 344 -11.09 -17.82 30.93
N ALA A 345 -11.72 -17.87 29.75
CA ALA A 345 -11.07 -17.53 28.48
C ALA A 345 -10.57 -16.07 28.45
N LEU A 346 -11.33 -15.13 29.01
CA LEU A 346 -10.90 -13.73 29.13
C LEU A 346 -9.73 -13.55 30.10
N ARG A 347 -9.69 -14.28 31.21
CA ARG A 347 -8.54 -14.28 32.15
C ARG A 347 -7.28 -14.81 31.47
N ILE A 348 -7.39 -15.92 30.74
CA ILE A 348 -6.29 -16.52 29.97
C ILE A 348 -5.82 -15.52 28.90
N GLN A 349 -6.73 -14.90 28.15
CA GLN A 349 -6.38 -13.90 27.13
C GLN A 349 -5.68 -12.67 27.72
N ARG A 350 -6.13 -12.17 28.88
CA ARG A 350 -5.46 -11.09 29.62
C ARG A 350 -4.06 -11.49 30.06
N ALA A 351 -3.88 -12.70 30.60
CA ALA A 351 -2.58 -13.20 31.02
C ALA A 351 -1.60 -13.31 29.82
N PHE A 352 -2.05 -13.79 28.66
CA PHE A 352 -1.24 -13.81 27.44
C PHE A 352 -0.85 -12.41 26.97
N ARG A 353 -1.78 -11.44 27.00
CA ARG A 353 -1.48 -10.04 26.64
C ARG A 353 -0.47 -9.42 27.58
N GLN A 354 -0.61 -9.62 28.90
CA GLN A 354 0.34 -9.14 29.89
C GLN A 354 1.72 -9.76 29.72
N ARG A 355 1.81 -11.09 29.49
CA ARG A 355 3.08 -11.77 29.21
C ARG A 355 3.74 -11.24 27.94
N ARG A 356 2.97 -11.02 26.87
CA ARG A 356 3.47 -10.45 25.61
C ARG A 356 3.97 -9.01 25.80
N ALA A 357 3.22 -8.17 26.52
CA ALA A 357 3.62 -6.80 26.83
C ALA A 357 4.90 -6.75 27.65
N ARG A 358 5.06 -7.62 28.67
CA ARG A 358 6.30 -7.77 29.45
C ARG A 358 7.49 -8.19 28.58
N ARG A 359 7.32 -9.17 27.69
CA ARG A 359 8.38 -9.58 26.74
C ARG A 359 8.82 -8.44 25.82
N LEU A 360 7.86 -7.69 25.25
CA LEU A 360 8.16 -6.54 24.39
C LEU A 360 8.84 -5.41 25.17
N ALA A 361 8.43 -5.14 26.41
CA ALA A 361 9.08 -4.16 27.27
C ALA A 361 10.54 -4.55 27.58
N LEU A 362 10.80 -5.83 27.87
CA LEU A 362 12.16 -6.35 28.06
C LEU A 362 13.01 -6.25 26.79
N GLN A 363 12.45 -6.58 25.62
CA GLN A 363 13.15 -6.40 24.34
C GLN A 363 13.49 -4.94 24.07
N ARG A 364 12.56 -4.00 24.31
CA ARG A 364 12.83 -2.56 24.19
C ARG A 364 13.92 -2.08 25.15
N ARG A 365 13.95 -2.58 26.39
CA ARG A 365 15.03 -2.28 27.35
C ARG A 365 16.37 -2.80 26.84
N ARG A 366 16.44 -4.03 26.33
CA ARG A 366 17.66 -4.60 25.73
C ARG A 366 18.14 -3.79 24.53
N LEU A 367 17.26 -3.45 23.60
CA LEU A 367 17.59 -2.59 22.45
C LEU A 367 18.05 -1.20 22.88
N GLY A 368 17.45 -0.62 23.92
CA GLY A 368 17.90 0.65 24.49
C GLY A 368 19.31 0.59 25.05
N VAL A 369 19.67 -0.50 25.74
CA VAL A 369 21.04 -0.75 26.22
C VAL A 369 22.01 -0.88 25.04
N LEU A 370 21.67 -1.67 24.01
CA LEU A 370 22.51 -1.84 22.82
C LEU A 370 22.67 -0.52 22.05
N LYS A 371 21.63 0.30 21.94
CA LYS A 371 21.72 1.63 21.29
C LYS A 371 22.63 2.58 22.07
N ARG A 372 22.57 2.58 23.41
CA ARG A 372 23.49 3.38 24.24
C ARG A 372 24.93 2.89 24.12
N ALA A 373 25.15 1.58 24.16
CA ALA A 373 26.47 0.98 23.97
C ALA A 373 27.03 1.31 22.58
N ARG A 374 26.21 1.19 21.53
CA ARG A 374 26.60 1.59 20.17
C ARG A 374 26.94 3.07 20.09
N LYS A 375 26.10 3.95 20.64
CA LYS A 375 26.35 5.41 20.65
C LYS A 375 27.66 5.75 21.36
N TYR A 376 27.95 5.09 22.49
CA TYR A 376 29.20 5.23 23.21
C TYR A 376 30.39 4.80 22.35
N ILE A 377 30.35 3.58 21.80
CA ILE A 377 31.40 3.04 20.91
C ILE A 377 31.63 3.95 19.71
N THR A 378 30.57 4.36 19.00
CA THR A 378 30.71 5.24 17.83
C THR A 378 31.19 6.64 18.19
N GLY A 379 30.80 7.17 19.36
CA GLY A 379 31.29 8.46 19.84
C GLY A 379 32.78 8.41 20.17
N THR A 380 33.20 7.41 20.96
CA THR A 380 34.60 7.20 21.33
C THR A 380 35.48 6.90 20.12
N LEU A 381 34.99 6.09 19.17
CA LEU A 381 35.72 5.85 17.92
C LEU A 381 35.79 7.10 17.04
N ALA A 382 34.73 7.89 16.93
CA ALA A 382 34.75 9.13 16.17
C ALA A 382 35.75 10.15 16.78
N GLU A 383 35.76 10.32 18.10
CA GLU A 383 36.75 11.16 18.79
C GLU A 383 38.19 10.65 18.59
N TYR A 384 38.38 9.33 18.63
CA TYR A 384 39.68 8.71 18.35
C TYR A 384 40.14 8.94 16.91
N PHE A 385 39.28 8.70 15.92
CA PHE A 385 39.60 8.90 14.50
C PHE A 385 39.84 10.37 14.16
N VAL A 386 39.08 11.30 14.76
CA VAL A 386 39.33 12.74 14.62
C VAL A 386 40.68 13.12 15.24
N SER A 387 41.04 12.55 16.40
CA SER A 387 42.36 12.79 17.02
C SER A 387 43.53 12.25 16.20
N VAL A 388 43.37 11.09 15.55
CA VAL A 388 44.39 10.49 14.68
C VAL A 388 44.51 11.28 13.38
N ALA A 389 43.39 11.56 12.70
CA ALA A 389 43.39 12.35 11.47
C ALA A 389 43.91 13.77 11.68
N HIS A 390 43.59 14.40 12.82
CA HIS A 390 44.13 15.72 13.16
C HIS A 390 45.65 15.67 13.36
N ARG A 391 46.20 14.63 14.00
CA ARG A 391 47.65 14.45 14.14
C ARG A 391 48.35 14.24 12.80
N ASP A 392 47.78 13.43 11.91
CA ASP A 392 48.33 13.21 10.57
C ASP A 392 48.32 14.49 9.74
N ILE A 393 47.22 15.26 9.79
CA ILE A 393 47.12 16.56 9.09
C ILE A 393 48.15 17.55 9.64
N MET A 394 48.29 17.65 10.96
CA MET A 394 49.27 18.56 11.58
C MET A 394 50.71 18.16 11.23
N TYR A 395 51.01 16.86 11.17
CA TYR A 395 52.32 16.36 10.74
C TYR A 395 52.62 16.69 9.28
N GLN A 396 51.66 16.52 8.37
CA GLN A 396 51.81 16.88 6.96
C GLN A 396 51.99 18.39 6.77
N LEU A 397 51.25 19.22 7.51
CA LEU A 397 51.41 20.67 7.48
C LEU A 397 52.78 21.11 8.00
N GLU A 398 53.30 20.47 9.04
CA GLU A 398 54.64 20.74 9.56
C GLU A 398 55.73 20.35 8.54
N LEU A 399 55.58 19.21 7.86
CA LEU A 399 56.44 18.79 6.76
C LEU A 399 56.47 19.81 5.61
N VAL A 400 55.29 20.26 5.16
CA VAL A 400 55.17 21.29 4.11
C VAL A 400 55.78 22.60 4.58
N SER A 401 55.59 23.00 5.84
CA SER A 401 56.17 24.21 6.39
C SER A 401 57.70 24.13 6.46
N ARG A 402 58.27 22.98 6.84
CA ARG A 402 59.73 22.75 6.85
C ARG A 402 60.31 22.76 5.45
N ALA A 403 59.67 22.09 4.50
CA ALA A 403 60.08 22.10 3.09
C ALA A 403 60.05 23.52 2.52
N LYS A 404 59.01 24.31 2.83
CA LYS A 404 58.91 25.71 2.43
C LYS A 404 60.01 26.57 3.06
N GLN A 405 60.34 26.35 4.33
CA GLN A 405 61.40 27.08 5.01
C GLN A 405 62.78 26.74 4.42
N GLN A 406 63.05 25.46 4.14
CA GLN A 406 64.28 25.03 3.46
C GLN A 406 64.43 25.65 2.06
N LEU A 407 63.33 25.76 1.31
CA LEU A 407 63.28 26.48 0.03
C LEU A 407 63.60 27.97 0.17
N LEU A 408 63.04 28.63 1.20
CA LEU A 408 63.28 30.06 1.46
C LEU A 408 64.69 30.35 1.95
N ASP A 409 65.28 29.43 2.72
CA ASP A 409 66.62 29.56 3.29
C ASP A 409 67.74 29.23 2.26
N GLY A 410 67.37 29.00 0.99
CA GLY A 410 68.34 28.77 -0.09
C GLY A 410 69.01 27.40 -0.05
N HIS A 411 68.48 26.47 0.75
CA HIS A 411 68.94 25.09 0.78
C HIS A 411 68.25 24.26 -0.31
N LEU A 412 68.57 24.54 -1.58
CA LEU A 412 68.41 23.56 -2.64
C LEU A 412 69.70 22.73 -2.66
N VAL A 413 69.64 21.56 -2.01
CA VAL A 413 70.56 20.46 -2.27
C VAL A 413 70.10 19.81 -3.57
N ASP A 414 71.03 19.71 -4.51
CA ASP A 414 70.93 19.21 -5.89
C ASP A 414 70.48 17.74 -6.05
N ASP A 415 69.49 17.24 -5.32
CA ASP A 415 68.95 15.90 -5.55
C ASP A 415 67.43 15.83 -5.27
N VAL A 416 66.62 16.13 -6.31
CA VAL A 416 65.46 15.38 -6.83
C VAL A 416 65.00 16.00 -8.15
#